data_AF-A0A969GSH7-F1
#
_entry.id   AF-A0A969GSH7-F1
#
_cell.length_a   1.000
_cell.length_b   1.000
_cell.length_c   1.000
_cell.angle_alpha   90.00
_cell.angle_beta   90.00
_cell.angle_gamma   90.00
#
_symmetry.space_group_name_H-M   'P 1'
#
loop_
_entity.id
_entity.type
_entity.pdbx_description
1 polymer ?
#
loop_
_entity_poly.entity_id
_entity_poly.type
_entity_poly.pdbx_seq_one_letter_code
_entity_poly.pdbx_strand_id
1 'polypeptide(L)'
;MLTIHVVRSICGAITLADTVPTLSIRDSIIDADVQAIGTDVALQTSTLLGAVHAHSLDADASIFVEPVTVARQQIGCLRFCYVPIGSHTPRRYRCQPDLQLAEQVGTPPVRSPPLPFTPSPTKSGQAPPPECCDSSKPATSGCPCRRDSMR
;
A
#
# COMPACT_ATOMS: atom_id res chain seq x y z
N MET A 1 -32.33 -6.38 20.39
CA MET A 1 -31.28 -5.34 20.25
C MET A 1 -30.96 -5.22 18.77
N LEU A 2 -30.75 -4.01 18.25
CA LEU A 2 -30.51 -3.78 16.81
C LEU A 2 -29.05 -4.06 16.47
N THR A 3 -28.80 -4.86 15.44
CA THR A 3 -27.46 -5.15 14.92
C THR A 3 -27.43 -4.89 13.42
N ILE A 4 -26.41 -4.16 12.95
CA ILE A 4 -26.21 -3.90 11.52
C ILE A 4 -25.12 -4.82 10.99
N HIS A 5 -25.41 -5.48 9.87
CA HIS A 5 -24.47 -6.39 9.20
C HIS A 5 -24.12 -5.88 7.80
N VAL A 6 -22.83 -5.73 7.52
CA VAL A 6 -22.29 -5.46 6.19
C VAL A 6 -21.48 -6.69 5.79
N VAL A 7 -21.94 -7.41 4.76
CA VAL A 7 -21.35 -8.69 4.36
C VAL A 7 -21.12 -8.71 2.87
N ARG A 8 -19.92 -9.11 2.43
CA ARG A 8 -19.55 -9.26 1.01
C ARG A 8 -19.96 -8.05 0.16
N SER A 9 -19.65 -6.88 0.69
CA SER A 9 -20.10 -5.60 0.15
C SER A 9 -18.95 -4.61 0.02
N ILE A 10 -19.08 -3.69 -0.94
CA ILE A 10 -18.25 -2.49 -1.03
C ILE A 10 -19.12 -1.32 -0.62
N CYS A 11 -18.72 -0.61 0.42
CA CYS A 11 -19.48 0.51 0.97
C CYS A 11 -18.62 1.77 0.97
N GLY A 12 -19.27 2.92 0.80
CA GLY A 12 -18.66 4.22 1.07
C GLY A 12 -18.69 4.54 2.57
N ALA A 13 -18.83 5.81 2.92
CA ALA A 13 -18.78 6.24 4.31
C ALA A 13 -19.90 5.60 5.15
N ILE A 14 -19.55 5.12 6.34
CA ILE A 14 -20.50 4.56 7.31
C ILE A 14 -20.54 5.50 8.50
N THR A 15 -21.69 6.14 8.71
CA THR A 15 -21.95 6.99 9.88
C THR A 15 -23.12 6.43 10.66
N LEU A 16 -22.87 6.01 11.89
CA LEU A 16 -23.88 5.45 12.78
C LEU A 16 -24.19 6.43 13.92
N ALA A 17 -25.44 6.44 14.35
CA ALA A 17 -25.84 7.12 15.58
C ALA A 17 -25.44 6.27 16.81
N ASP A 18 -25.19 6.93 17.94
CA ASP A 18 -24.82 6.28 19.21
C ASP A 18 -25.90 5.34 19.78
N THR A 19 -27.10 5.34 19.19
CA THR A 19 -28.19 4.42 19.54
C THR A 19 -27.99 3.03 18.95
N VAL A 20 -27.10 2.86 17.96
CA VAL A 20 -26.80 1.57 17.36
C VAL A 20 -25.76 0.86 18.22
N PRO A 21 -26.10 -0.27 18.86
CA PRO A 21 -25.18 -0.91 19.80
C PRO A 21 -24.10 -1.74 19.09
N THR A 22 -24.40 -2.34 17.94
CA THR A 22 -23.48 -3.28 17.30
C THR A 22 -23.45 -3.15 15.77
N LEU A 23 -22.25 -3.09 15.23
CA LEU A 23 -21.93 -3.12 13.80
C LEU A 23 -21.01 -4.30 13.52
N SER A 24 -21.39 -5.18 12.59
CA SER A 24 -20.58 -6.30 12.14
C SER A 24 -20.27 -6.16 10.65
N ILE A 25 -18.99 -6.12 10.30
CA ILE A 25 -18.51 -6.05 8.92
C ILE A 25 -17.70 -7.30 8.63
N ARG A 26 -18.05 -8.01 7.57
CA ARG A 26 -17.40 -9.26 7.15
C ARG A 26 -17.17 -9.29 5.65
N ASP A 27 -16.01 -9.76 5.23
CA ASP A 27 -15.66 -9.98 3.80
C ASP A 27 -15.92 -8.74 2.95
N SER A 28 -15.70 -7.54 3.51
CA SER A 28 -16.15 -6.28 2.92
C SER A 28 -15.04 -5.25 2.81
N ILE A 29 -15.26 -4.28 1.92
CA ILE A 29 -14.36 -3.15 1.71
C ILE A 29 -15.12 -1.87 2.04
N ILE A 30 -14.56 -1.05 2.93
CA ILE A 30 -15.09 0.27 3.24
C ILE A 30 -14.14 1.31 2.64
N ASP A 31 -14.61 2.00 1.61
CA ASP A 31 -13.86 2.97 0.81
C ASP A 31 -14.15 4.41 1.25
N ALA A 32 -14.10 4.65 2.56
CA ALA A 32 -14.21 5.96 3.23
C ALA A 32 -14.14 5.77 4.76
N ASP A 33 -14.41 6.84 5.50
CA ASP A 33 -14.40 6.87 6.95
C ASP A 33 -15.57 6.08 7.58
N VAL A 34 -15.29 5.51 8.75
CA VAL A 34 -16.26 4.83 9.61
C VAL A 34 -16.39 5.58 10.93
N GLN A 35 -17.58 6.14 11.16
CA GLN A 35 -17.94 6.89 12.37
C GLN A 35 -18.95 6.07 13.18
N ALA A 36 -18.45 5.39 14.21
CA ALA A 36 -19.17 4.43 15.04
C ALA A 36 -18.83 4.62 16.55
N ILE A 37 -18.76 5.88 16.99
CA ILE A 37 -18.21 6.29 18.31
C ILE A 37 -18.96 5.66 19.49
N GLY A 38 -20.27 5.45 19.38
CA GLY A 38 -21.10 4.76 20.38
C GLY A 38 -21.38 3.28 20.11
N THR A 39 -20.79 2.70 19.06
CA THR A 39 -21.12 1.35 18.58
C THR A 39 -19.95 0.39 18.76
N ASP A 40 -20.26 -0.83 19.23
CA ASP A 40 -19.28 -1.92 19.28
C ASP A 40 -19.11 -2.51 17.88
N VAL A 41 -17.87 -2.51 17.39
CA VAL A 41 -17.55 -2.90 16.01
C VAL A 41 -16.83 -4.24 15.99
N ALA A 42 -17.35 -5.18 15.19
CA ALA A 42 -16.74 -6.46 14.90
C ALA A 42 -16.35 -6.54 13.41
N LEU A 43 -15.06 -6.74 13.13
CA LEU A 43 -14.50 -6.83 11.78
C LEU A 43 -13.92 -8.21 11.52
N GLN A 44 -14.20 -8.76 10.34
CA GLN A 44 -13.64 -10.03 9.90
C GLN A 44 -13.28 -9.97 8.42
N THR A 45 -12.04 -10.29 8.07
CA THR A 45 -11.59 -10.40 6.67
C THR A 45 -11.99 -9.17 5.84
N SER A 46 -11.80 -7.98 6.39
CA SER A 46 -12.28 -6.73 5.81
C SER A 46 -11.17 -5.71 5.63
N THR A 47 -11.33 -4.81 4.65
CA THR A 47 -10.37 -3.75 4.36
C THR A 47 -11.03 -2.39 4.54
N LEU A 48 -10.43 -1.54 5.38
CA LEU A 48 -10.92 -0.20 5.66
C LEU A 48 -9.90 0.81 5.15
N LEU A 49 -10.31 1.61 4.17
CA LEU A 49 -9.45 2.57 3.50
C LEU A 49 -9.45 3.94 4.17
N GLY A 50 -10.54 4.31 4.86
CA GLY A 50 -10.64 5.56 5.62
C GLY A 50 -10.41 5.41 7.12
N ALA A 51 -10.49 6.54 7.83
CA ALA A 51 -10.28 6.60 9.27
C ALA A 51 -11.43 5.92 10.02
N VAL A 52 -11.11 5.26 11.13
CA VAL A 52 -12.08 4.47 11.90
C VAL A 52 -12.19 5.00 13.31
N HIS A 53 -13.40 5.39 13.71
CA HIS A 53 -13.75 5.77 15.07
C HIS A 53 -14.78 4.79 15.62
N ALA A 54 -14.43 4.08 16.69
CA ALA A 54 -15.28 3.04 17.28
C ALA A 54 -15.35 3.14 18.80
N HIS A 55 -16.44 2.66 19.39
CA HIS A 55 -16.56 2.54 20.84
C HIS A 55 -15.65 1.43 21.38
N SER A 56 -15.82 0.22 20.85
CA SER A 56 -14.95 -0.94 21.06
C SER A 56 -14.71 -1.64 19.73
N LEU A 57 -13.62 -2.40 19.63
CA LEU A 57 -13.20 -3.00 18.37
C LEU A 57 -12.66 -4.42 18.57
N ASP A 58 -13.31 -5.41 17.96
CA ASP A 58 -12.76 -6.75 17.75
C ASP A 58 -12.53 -6.92 16.25
N ALA A 59 -11.29 -7.19 15.84
CA ALA A 59 -10.95 -7.36 14.44
C ALA A 59 -10.09 -8.60 14.22
N ASP A 60 -10.42 -9.35 13.17
CA ASP A 60 -9.69 -10.52 12.73
C ASP A 60 -9.36 -10.42 11.24
N ALA A 61 -8.10 -10.71 10.89
CA ALA A 61 -7.61 -10.78 9.52
C ALA A 61 -8.01 -9.55 8.65
N SER A 62 -7.96 -8.35 9.24
CA SER A 62 -8.45 -7.12 8.61
C SER A 62 -7.32 -6.09 8.41
N ILE A 63 -7.48 -5.22 7.42
CA ILE A 63 -6.48 -4.23 7.02
C ILE A 63 -7.06 -2.83 7.25
N PHE A 64 -6.32 -1.99 7.95
CA PHE A 64 -6.61 -0.57 8.12
C PHE A 64 -5.55 0.25 7.40
N VAL A 65 -5.97 1.16 6.51
CA VAL A 65 -5.04 2.03 5.78
C VAL A 65 -4.79 3.32 6.56
N GLU A 66 -5.85 3.91 7.11
CA GLU A 66 -5.81 5.14 7.89
C GLU A 66 -5.90 4.87 9.41
N PRO A 67 -5.56 5.87 10.26
CA PRO A 67 -5.56 5.71 11.70
C PRO A 67 -6.90 5.24 12.29
N VAL A 68 -6.79 4.34 13.27
CA VAL A 68 -7.92 3.80 14.02
C VAL A 68 -7.94 4.40 15.43
N THR A 69 -9.08 4.93 15.85
CA THR A 69 -9.31 5.46 17.20
C THR A 69 -10.43 4.72 17.89
N VAL A 70 -10.11 4.03 18.98
CA VAL A 70 -11.07 3.26 19.79
C VAL A 70 -11.19 3.88 21.19
N ALA A 71 -12.42 4.16 21.61
CA ALA A 71 -12.69 4.78 22.92
C ALA A 71 -12.37 3.83 24.09
N ARG A 72 -12.73 2.54 23.99
CA ARG A 72 -12.49 1.53 25.03
C ARG A 72 -11.44 0.50 24.61
N GLN A 73 -10.17 0.82 24.80
CA GLN A 73 -9.06 -0.06 24.40
C GLN A 73 -8.89 -1.31 25.29
N GLN A 74 -9.50 -1.31 26.48
CA GLN A 74 -9.56 -2.48 27.37
C GLN A 74 -10.58 -3.54 26.91
N ILE A 75 -11.43 -3.25 25.93
CA ILE A 75 -12.44 -4.17 25.39
C ILE A 75 -12.16 -4.42 23.91
N GLY A 76 -12.02 -5.70 23.55
CA GLY A 76 -11.72 -6.13 22.19
C GLY A 76 -10.26 -6.53 21.99
N CYS A 77 -9.94 -6.94 20.76
CA CYS A 77 -8.62 -7.41 20.38
C CYS A 77 -8.48 -7.35 18.85
N LEU A 78 -7.30 -7.00 18.36
CA LEU A 78 -6.97 -7.09 16.94
C LEU A 78 -6.08 -8.31 16.72
N ARG A 79 -6.45 -9.20 15.81
CA ARG A 79 -5.72 -10.44 15.51
C ARG A 79 -5.38 -10.50 14.04
N PHE A 80 -4.11 -10.77 13.72
CA PHE A 80 -3.63 -10.91 12.34
C PHE A 80 -4.00 -9.73 11.44
N CYS A 81 -4.11 -8.54 12.03
CA CYS A 81 -4.49 -7.31 11.32
C CYS A 81 -3.25 -6.50 10.92
N TYR A 82 -3.42 -5.63 9.94
CA TYR A 82 -2.48 -4.54 9.67
C TYR A 82 -3.05 -3.23 10.22
N VAL A 83 -2.31 -2.54 11.08
CA VAL A 83 -2.75 -1.29 11.71
C VAL A 83 -1.66 -0.23 11.55
N PRO A 84 -1.98 0.98 11.04
CA PRO A 84 -0.98 2.01 10.85
C PRO A 84 -0.48 2.57 12.19
N ILE A 85 0.76 3.06 12.17
CA ILE A 85 1.41 3.70 13.32
C ILE A 85 0.60 4.95 13.71
N GLY A 86 0.48 5.22 15.01
CA GLY A 86 -0.34 6.33 15.53
C GLY A 86 -1.79 5.96 15.83
N SER A 87 -2.22 4.73 15.52
CA SER A 87 -3.57 4.25 15.87
C SER A 87 -3.71 3.93 17.36
N HIS A 88 -4.84 4.32 17.95
CA HIS A 88 -5.27 4.03 19.31
C HIS A 88 -6.25 2.85 19.32
N THR A 89 -5.72 1.64 19.48
CA THR A 89 -6.49 0.39 19.34
C THR A 89 -6.43 -0.45 20.62
N PRO A 90 -7.36 -1.39 20.83
CA PRO A 90 -7.22 -2.40 21.88
C PRO A 90 -6.03 -3.33 21.61
N ARG A 91 -5.86 -4.34 22.48
CA ARG A 91 -4.73 -5.28 22.44
C ARG A 91 -4.54 -5.85 21.03
N ARG A 92 -3.30 -5.81 20.54
CA ARG A 92 -2.90 -6.38 19.26
C ARG A 92 -2.22 -7.73 19.45
N TYR A 93 -2.63 -8.72 18.69
CA TYR A 93 -2.06 -10.05 18.65
C TYR A 93 -1.62 -10.36 17.22
N ARG A 94 -0.30 -10.55 17.06
CA ARG A 94 0.30 -10.86 15.76
C ARG A 94 -0.11 -9.87 14.64
N CYS A 95 -0.22 -8.59 14.98
CA CYS A 95 -0.52 -7.54 14.02
C CYS A 95 0.77 -6.96 13.43
N GLN A 96 0.68 -6.44 12.21
CA GLN A 96 1.74 -5.65 11.57
C GLN A 96 1.46 -4.16 11.76
N PRO A 97 2.48 -3.29 11.88
CA PRO A 97 3.92 -3.55 11.77
C PRO A 97 4.61 -4.07 13.05
N ASP A 98 3.84 -4.28 14.13
CA ASP A 98 4.39 -4.62 15.46
C ASP A 98 5.20 -5.93 15.46
N LEU A 99 4.78 -6.93 14.67
CA LEU A 99 5.52 -8.17 14.48
C LEU A 99 6.88 -7.96 13.81
N GLN A 100 6.92 -7.20 12.72
CA GLN A 100 8.16 -6.94 11.99
C GLN A 100 9.16 -6.13 12.85
N LEU A 101 8.66 -5.17 13.62
CA LEU A 101 9.47 -4.42 14.58
C LEU A 101 10.02 -5.33 15.70
N ALA A 102 9.21 -6.24 16.24
CA ALA A 102 9.66 -7.17 17.28
C ALA A 102 10.78 -8.13 16.80
N GLU A 103 10.72 -8.59 15.54
CA GLU A 103 11.76 -9.43 14.92
C GLU A 103 13.07 -8.67 14.70
N GLN A 104 12.98 -7.38 14.34
CA GLN A 104 14.16 -6.52 14.12
C GLN A 104 14.89 -6.16 15.42
N VAL A 105 14.17 -6.02 16.55
CA VAL A 105 14.78 -5.71 17.84
C VAL A 105 15.55 -6.90 18.44
N GLY A 106 15.23 -8.13 18.03
CA GLY A 106 15.93 -9.35 18.49
C GLY A 106 17.18 -9.73 17.70
N THR A 107 17.43 -9.09 16.55
CA THR A 107 18.53 -9.44 15.64
C THR A 107 19.60 -8.34 15.67
N PRO A 108 20.87 -8.60 16.01
CA PRO A 108 21.92 -7.60 15.84
C PRO A 108 21.93 -7.16 14.37
N PRO A 109 22.17 -5.87 14.06
CA PRO A 109 22.10 -5.38 12.69
C PRO A 109 23.11 -6.17 11.84
N VAL A 110 22.61 -7.11 11.05
CA VAL A 110 23.40 -7.75 10.01
C VAL A 110 23.67 -6.63 9.02
N ARG A 111 24.92 -6.14 9.00
CA ARG A 111 25.39 -5.27 7.93
C ARG A 111 25.12 -6.02 6.64
N SER A 112 24.10 -5.60 5.89
CA SER A 112 23.90 -6.07 4.53
C SER A 112 25.22 -5.86 3.79
N PRO A 113 25.81 -6.90 3.16
CA PRO A 113 26.95 -6.69 2.29
C PRO A 113 26.56 -5.61 1.28
N PRO A 114 27.47 -4.68 0.94
CA PRO A 114 27.16 -3.64 -0.02
C PRO A 114 26.60 -4.30 -1.27
N LEU A 115 25.38 -3.89 -1.63
CA LEU A 115 24.81 -4.29 -2.91
C LEU A 115 25.86 -3.95 -3.97
N PRO A 116 26.20 -4.89 -4.87
CA PRO A 116 27.09 -4.57 -5.96
C PRO A 116 26.50 -3.37 -6.69
N PHE A 117 27.27 -2.29 -6.81
CA PHE A 117 26.91 -1.16 -7.66
C PHE A 117 26.74 -1.72 -9.07
N THR A 118 25.51 -1.99 -9.47
CA THR A 118 25.19 -2.17 -10.87
C THR A 118 25.22 -0.76 -11.47
N PRO A 119 26.14 -0.47 -12.41
CA PRO A 119 26.04 0.78 -13.14
C PRO A 119 24.66 0.81 -13.82
N SER A 120 23.94 1.90 -13.61
CA SER A 120 22.70 2.17 -14.33
C SER A 120 22.97 2.09 -15.84
N PRO A 121 22.04 1.55 -16.64
CA PRO A 121 22.21 1.54 -18.08
C PRO A 121 22.36 2.99 -18.56
N THR A 122 23.57 3.32 -19.03
CA THR A 122 23.88 4.58 -19.69
C THR A 122 22.84 4.80 -20.78
N LYS A 123 22.09 5.91 -20.68
CA LYS A 123 21.18 6.36 -21.74
C LYS A 123 21.94 6.31 -23.06
N SER A 124 21.57 5.39 -23.94
CA SER A 124 22.05 5.34 -25.31
C SER A 124 21.70 6.66 -25.99
N GLY A 125 22.70 7.24 -26.64
CA GLY A 125 22.65 8.56 -27.23
C GLY A 125 21.51 8.74 -28.23
N GLN A 126 20.98 9.94 -28.22
CA GLN A 126 20.26 10.53 -29.34
C GLN A 126 21.12 10.35 -30.61
N ALA A 127 20.62 9.63 -31.60
CA ALA A 127 21.22 9.61 -32.93
C ALA A 127 21.15 11.03 -33.53
N PRO A 128 22.24 11.60 -34.08
CA PRO A 128 22.16 12.85 -34.81
C PRO A 128 21.41 12.62 -36.15
N PRO A 129 20.70 13.63 -36.67
CA PRO A 129 20.03 13.54 -37.96
C PRO A 129 21.07 13.46 -39.10
N PRO A 130 20.71 12.91 -40.27
CA PRO A 130 21.64 12.77 -41.38
C PRO A 130 22.02 14.13 -41.97
N GLU A 131 23.28 14.54 -41.81
CA GLU A 131 23.85 15.69 -42.52
C GLU A 131 24.04 15.35 -44.00
N CYS A 132 23.51 16.21 -44.86
CA CYS A 132 23.66 16.16 -46.31
C CYS A 132 25.14 16.34 -46.70
N CYS A 133 25.65 15.46 -47.57
CA CYS A 133 26.99 15.58 -48.13
C CYS A 133 27.12 16.84 -49.01
N ASP A 134 28.00 17.76 -48.61
CA ASP A 134 28.35 18.96 -49.39
C ASP A 134 29.36 18.61 -50.51
N SER A 135 29.06 19.06 -51.73
CA SER A 135 29.65 18.61 -53.00
C SER A 135 31.03 19.20 -53.36
N SER A 136 31.86 19.62 -52.40
CA SER A 136 33.00 20.51 -52.67
C SER A 136 34.40 20.02 -52.27
N LYS A 137 34.62 18.70 -52.05
CA LYS A 137 35.95 18.16 -51.70
C LYS A 137 36.42 17.03 -52.63
N PRO A 138 37.68 17.05 -53.13
CA PRO A 138 38.18 16.04 -54.05
C PRO A 138 38.29 14.67 -53.38
N ALA A 139 37.94 13.63 -54.14
CA ALA A 139 37.89 12.25 -53.71
C ALA A 139 39.27 11.74 -53.27
N THR A 140 39.46 11.60 -51.96
CA THR A 140 40.49 10.71 -51.41
C THR A 140 39.79 9.49 -50.81
N SER A 141 40.30 8.32 -51.20
CA SER A 141 39.75 6.98 -51.01
C SER A 141 39.17 6.71 -49.61
N GLY A 142 37.85 6.53 -49.51
CA GLY A 142 37.22 6.07 -48.27
C GLY A 142 35.70 6.21 -48.11
N CYS A 143 34.94 6.69 -49.10
CA CYS A 143 33.47 6.73 -48.98
C CYS A 143 32.84 5.36 -49.31
N PRO A 144 32.00 4.79 -48.42
CA PRO A 144 31.40 3.46 -48.59
C PRO A 144 30.22 3.41 -49.58
N CYS A 145 29.88 4.51 -50.27
CA CYS A 145 28.66 4.62 -51.07
C CYS A 145 28.79 4.11 -52.52
N ARG A 146 29.88 3.42 -52.91
CA ARG A 146 30.06 2.85 -54.26
C ARG A 146 30.08 1.32 -54.27
N ARG A 147 28.86 0.76 -54.16
CA ARG A 147 28.39 -0.57 -54.61
C ARG A 147 26.96 -0.66 -54.06
N ASP A 148 25.89 -0.63 -54.84
CA ASP A 148 25.58 -1.49 -55.98
C ASP A 148 24.64 -0.80 -56.97
N SER A 149 24.97 -0.89 -58.26
CA SER A 149 24.01 -0.76 -59.37
C SER A 149 24.47 -1.68 -60.49
N MET A 150 24.07 -2.96 -60.42
CA MET A 150 24.10 -3.90 -61.55
C MET A 150 23.09 -5.05 -61.33
N ARG A 151 21.79 -4.74 -61.39
CA ARG A 151 20.75 -5.42 -62.18
C ARG A 151 19.39 -4.77 -61.95
#